data_AF-A0A2R5F8W5-F1
#
_entry.id   AF-A0A2R5F8W5-F1
#
_cell.length_a   1.000
_cell.length_b   1.000
_cell.length_c   1.000
_cell.angle_alpha   90.00
_cell.angle_beta   90.00
_cell.angle_gamma   90.00
#
_symmetry.space_group_name_H-M   'P 1'
#
loop_
_entity.id
_entity.type
_entity.pdbx_description
1 polymer ?
#
loop_
_entity_poly.entity_id
_entity_poly.type
_entity_poly.pdbx_seq_one_letter_code
_entity_poly.pdbx_strand_id
1 'polypeptide(L)'
;MKGTLFIVPALTDQAGQCTIVGYPGRDYPGKSALNSYRTFPHLWKDVGLMNSSGKLVCLDAQYGACGGADELRACEPLMAGLEFDVDLADPDGGLE
;
A
#
# COMPACT_ATOMS: atom_id res chain seq x y z
N MET A 1 12.75 -7.35 -2.83
CA MET A 1 12.52 -7.42 -1.35
C MET A 1 11.03 -7.61 -1.13
N LYS A 2 10.48 -8.07 0.01
CA LYS A 2 9.00 -8.16 0.16
C LYS A 2 8.44 -6.99 0.95
N GLY A 3 7.21 -6.59 0.63
CA GLY A 3 6.48 -5.55 1.33
C GLY A 3 4.99 -5.84 1.36
N THR A 4 4.30 -5.19 2.29
CA THR A 4 2.85 -5.28 2.41
C THR A 4 2.26 -3.91 2.12
N LEU A 5 1.23 -3.90 1.28
CA LEU A 5 0.36 -2.74 1.06
C LEU A 5 -0.95 -2.94 1.81
N PHE A 6 -1.46 -1.89 2.40
CA PHE A 6 -2.73 -1.89 3.10
C PHE A 6 -3.53 -0.63 2.76
N ILE A 7 -4.80 -0.79 2.44
CA ILE A 7 -5.66 0.33 2.02
C ILE A 7 -6.45 0.83 3.22
N VAL A 8 -6.28 2.10 3.57
CA VAL A 8 -6.93 2.74 4.72
C VAL A 8 -7.82 3.89 4.27
N PRO A 9 -8.94 4.16 4.95
CA PRO A 9 -9.70 5.38 4.69
C PRO A 9 -8.80 6.60 4.87
N ALA A 10 -8.89 7.58 3.96
CA ALA A 10 -8.13 8.81 4.10
C ALA A 10 -8.52 9.49 5.42
N LEU A 11 -7.52 9.89 6.21
CA LEU A 11 -7.73 10.66 7.44
C LEU A 11 -8.16 12.11 7.12
N THR A 12 -7.92 12.57 5.90
CA THR A 12 -8.26 13.90 5.42
C THR A 12 -9.63 13.88 4.72
N ASP A 13 -10.38 14.98 4.86
CA ASP A 13 -11.78 15.19 4.44
C ASP A 13 -12.02 15.15 2.90
N GLN A 14 -11.16 14.51 2.12
CA GLN A 14 -11.45 14.26 0.71
C GLN A 14 -12.38 13.05 0.58
N ALA A 15 -13.68 13.33 0.56
CA ALA A 15 -14.75 12.36 0.45
C ALA A 15 -14.46 11.26 -0.59
N GLY A 16 -14.37 10.03 -0.10
CA GLY A 16 -14.23 8.82 -0.91
C GLY A 16 -12.80 8.45 -1.34
N GLN A 17 -11.78 9.23 -1.01
CA GLN A 17 -10.40 8.79 -1.27
C GLN A 17 -9.91 7.86 -0.15
N CYS A 18 -9.05 6.91 -0.50
CA CYS A 18 -8.35 6.08 0.49
C CYS A 18 -6.85 6.14 0.26
N THR A 19 -6.10 6.18 1.35
CA THR A 19 -4.65 6.15 1.34
C THR A 19 -4.19 4.70 1.25
N ILE A 20 -3.16 4.45 0.45
CA ILE A 20 -2.46 3.17 0.42
C ILE A 20 -1.22 3.36 1.29
N VAL A 21 -1.13 2.57 2.36
CA VAL A 21 0.03 2.56 3.25
C VAL A 21 0.87 1.31 3.00
N GLY A 22 2.17 1.45 3.11
CA GLY A 22 3.15 0.40 2.85
C GLY A 22 3.97 0.09 4.09
N TYR A 23 4.23 -1.20 4.31
CA TYR A 23 5.18 -1.70 5.30
C TYR A 23 6.33 -2.43 4.59
N PRO A 24 7.59 -2.12 4.90
CA PRO A 24 8.74 -2.82 4.35
C PRO A 24 8.93 -4.17 5.06
N GLY A 25 8.50 -5.25 4.42
CA GLY A 25 8.54 -6.62 4.94
C GLY A 25 7.16 -7.29 4.96
N ARG A 26 7.12 -8.57 5.34
CA ARG A 26 5.88 -9.32 5.62
C ARG A 26 5.58 -9.46 7.11
N ASP A 27 6.61 -9.40 7.95
CA ASP A 27 6.50 -9.55 9.40
C ASP A 27 6.26 -8.20 10.07
N TYR A 28 5.06 -7.64 9.87
CA TYR A 28 4.60 -6.50 10.67
C TYR A 28 4.08 -6.99 12.04
N PRO A 29 4.24 -6.20 13.12
CA PRO A 29 3.75 -6.58 14.43
C PRO A 29 2.22 -6.51 14.48
N GLY A 30 1.55 -7.65 14.67
CA GLY A 30 0.09 -7.72 14.80
C GLY A 30 -0.48 -9.03 14.27
N LYS A 31 -1.81 -9.19 14.40
CA LYS A 31 -2.54 -10.34 13.82
C LYS A 31 -3.00 -10.11 12.37
N SER A 32 -3.01 -8.87 11.92
CA SER A 32 -3.42 -8.44 10.57
C SER A 32 -2.87 -7.04 10.29
N ALA A 33 -2.80 -6.65 9.01
CA ALA A 33 -2.33 -5.33 8.58
C ALA A 33 -3.13 -4.20 9.26
N LEU A 34 -4.45 -4.34 9.34
CA LEU A 34 -5.32 -3.40 10.06
C LEU A 34 -4.94 -3.26 11.54
N ASN A 35 -4.74 -4.38 12.24
CA ASN A 35 -4.38 -4.36 13.66
C ASN A 35 -3.00 -3.73 13.86
N SER A 36 -2.04 -4.06 13.00
CA SER A 36 -0.71 -3.50 13.02
C SER A 36 -0.73 -1.99 12.77
N TYR A 37 -1.38 -1.55 11.68
CA TYR A 37 -1.50 -0.13 11.33
C TYR A 37 -2.17 0.68 12.43
N ARG A 38 -3.23 0.16 13.06
CA ARG A 38 -3.89 0.87 14.17
C ARG A 38 -3.05 0.96 15.43
N THR A 39 -2.21 -0.03 15.70
CA THR A 39 -1.40 -0.10 16.93
C THR A 39 -0.06 0.63 16.75
N PHE A 40 0.53 0.53 15.56
CA PHE A 40 1.85 1.05 15.22
C PHE A 40 1.81 1.80 13.87
N PRO A 41 0.98 2.86 13.74
CA PRO A 41 0.80 3.56 12.46
C PRO A 41 2.11 4.16 11.93
N HIS A 42 3.04 4.53 12.81
CA HIS A 42 4.35 5.09 12.46
C HIS A 42 5.29 4.11 11.73
N LEU A 43 5.01 2.81 11.78
CA LEU A 43 5.77 1.79 11.03
C LEU A 43 5.32 1.68 9.57
N TRP A 44 4.13 2.19 9.27
CA TRP A 44 3.55 2.21 7.94
C TRP A 44 3.78 3.58 7.31
N LYS A 45 4.07 3.60 6.00
CA LYS A 45 4.31 4.83 5.25
C LYS A 45 3.22 5.04 4.22
N ASP A 46 2.82 6.28 4.00
CA ASP A 46 1.93 6.63 2.91
C ASP A 46 2.67 6.45 1.58
N VAL A 47 2.21 5.50 0.76
CA VAL A 47 2.88 5.10 -0.48
C VAL A 47 1.97 5.22 -1.68
N GLY A 48 0.69 5.53 -1.52
CA GLY A 48 -0.19 5.66 -2.66
C GLY A 48 -1.57 6.18 -2.29
N LEU A 49 -2.40 6.29 -3.32
CA LEU A 49 -3.76 6.82 -3.21
C LEU A 49 -4.68 6.07 -4.16
N MET A 50 -5.90 5.78 -3.70
CA MET A 50 -7.01 5.38 -4.56
C MET A 50 -8.15 6.41 -4.50
N ASN A 51 -8.87 6.55 -5.60
CA ASN A 51 -10.02 7.45 -5.68
C ASN A 51 -11.32 6.81 -5.18
N SER A 52 -12.40 7.59 -5.17
CA SER A 52 -13.73 7.18 -4.73
C SER A 52 -14.43 6.13 -5.59
N SER A 53 -13.89 5.82 -6.77
CA SER A 53 -14.34 4.70 -7.60
C SER A 53 -13.55 3.42 -7.34
N GLY A 54 -12.63 3.41 -6.37
CA GLY A 54 -11.77 2.27 -6.08
C GLY A 54 -10.65 2.08 -7.11
N LYS A 55 -10.25 3.12 -7.84
CA LYS A 55 -9.14 3.04 -8.80
C LYS A 55 -7.84 3.56 -8.21
N LEU A 56 -6.73 2.89 -8.53
CA LEU A 56 -5.38 3.32 -8.19
C LEU A 56 -5.06 4.64 -8.89
N VAL A 57 -4.77 5.68 -8.12
CA VAL A 57 -4.39 7.01 -8.63
C VAL A 57 -2.88 7.10 -8.74
N CYS A 58 -2.17 6.77 -7.67
CA CYS A 58 -0.72 6.77 -7.62
C CYS A 58 -0.21 5.73 -6.63
N LEU A 59 1.03 5.29 -6.87
CA LEU A 59 1.78 4.39 -6.01
C LEU A 59 3.26 4.77 -6.08
N ASP A 60 3.93 4.70 -4.95
CA ASP A 60 5.36 4.90 -4.80
C ASP A 60 6.12 3.90 -5.68
N ALA A 61 7.22 4.35 -6.26
CA ALA A 61 7.99 3.56 -7.21
C ALA A 61 8.51 2.25 -6.59
N GLN A 62 8.87 2.23 -5.30
CA GLN A 62 9.38 1.02 -4.64
C GLN A 62 8.31 -0.07 -4.59
N TYR A 63 7.04 0.32 -4.41
CA TYR A 63 5.91 -0.60 -4.33
C TYR A 63 5.27 -0.87 -5.69
N GLY A 64 5.47 0.00 -6.68
CA GLY A 64 4.90 -0.13 -8.01
C GLY A 64 5.80 -0.80 -9.05
N ALA A 65 7.12 -0.64 -8.96
CA ALA A 65 8.05 -1.02 -10.03
C ALA A 65 8.15 -2.54 -10.26
N CYS A 66 8.00 -3.36 -9.21
CA CYS A 66 8.04 -4.81 -9.31
C CYS A 66 6.63 -5.46 -9.46
N GLY A 67 5.71 -4.78 -10.16
CA GLY A 67 4.40 -5.33 -10.48
C GLY A 67 3.29 -5.05 -9.46
N GLY A 68 3.61 -4.45 -8.30
CA GLY A 68 2.58 -4.15 -7.30
C GLY A 68 1.48 -3.20 -7.81
N ALA A 69 1.82 -2.27 -8.71
CA ALA A 69 0.83 -1.42 -9.36
C ALA A 69 -0.11 -2.20 -10.31
N ASP A 70 0.40 -3.26 -10.95
CA ASP A 70 -0.39 -4.11 -11.85
C ASP A 70 -1.36 -4.99 -11.05
N GLU A 71 -0.90 -5.57 -9.93
CA GLU A 71 -1.76 -6.34 -9.02
C GLU A 71 -2.91 -5.49 -8.47
N LEU A 72 -2.63 -4.28 -8.00
CA LEU A 72 -3.67 -3.35 -7.53
C LEU A 72 -4.68 -3.04 -8.64
N ARG A 73 -4.21 -2.79 -9.87
CA ARG A 73 -5.08 -2.51 -11.01
C ARG A 73 -5.93 -3.70 -11.41
N ALA A 74 -5.38 -4.91 -11.35
CA ALA A 74 -6.12 -6.14 -11.63
C ALA A 74 -7.22 -6.41 -10.59
N CYS A 75 -7.06 -5.90 -9.37
CA CYS A 75 -8.03 -5.99 -8.28
C CYS A 75 -8.96 -4.78 -8.15
N GLU A 76 -8.96 -3.85 -9.10
CA GLU A 76 -9.94 -2.76 -9.12
C GLU A 76 -11.37 -3.32 -9.32
N PRO A 77 -12.39 -2.83 -8.58
CA PRO A 77 -12.34 -1.72 -7.64
C PRO A 77 -11.74 -2.10 -6.28
N LEU A 78 -10.73 -1.34 -5.87
CA LEU A 78 -10.08 -1.43 -4.56
C LEU A 78 -11.00 -0.92 -3.45
N MET A 79 -10.81 -1.48 -2.25
CA MET A 79 -11.60 -1.15 -1.07
C MET A 79 -10.70 -0.99 0.16
N ALA A 80 -11.13 -0.15 1.10
CA ALA A 80 -10.46 -0.04 2.40
C ALA A 80 -10.51 -1.38 3.14
N GLY A 81 -9.40 -1.73 3.78
CA GLY A 81 -9.22 -3.01 4.48
C GLY A 81 -8.56 -4.11 3.65
N LEU A 82 -8.31 -3.90 2.35
CA LEU A 82 -7.54 -4.84 1.54
C LEU A 82 -6.04 -4.78 1.88
N GLU A 83 -5.42 -5.95 1.92
CA GLU A 83 -3.97 -6.12 2.06
C GLU A 83 -3.40 -6.86 0.84
N PHE A 84 -2.22 -6.45 0.40
CA PHE A 84 -1.51 -7.04 -0.74
C PHE A 84 -0.04 -7.28 -0.40
N ASP A 85 0.46 -8.45 -0.78
CA ASP A 85 1.87 -8.79 -0.67
C ASP A 85 2.58 -8.48 -1.98
N VAL A 86 3.45 -7.48 -1.98
CA VAL A 86 4.18 -7.05 -3.18
C VAL A 86 5.67 -7.32 -3.07
N ASP A 87 6.34 -7.44 -4.22
CA ASP A 87 7.79 -7.28 -4.25
C ASP A 87 8.13 -5.78 -4.28
N LEU A 88 9.07 -5.40 -3.43
CA LEU A 88 9.64 -4.07 -3.37
C LEU A 88 10.88 -4.04 -4.24
N ALA A 89 10.90 -3.05 -5.12
CA ALA A 89 12.11 -2.68 -5.85
C ALA A 89 13.17 -2.20 -4.86
N ASP A 90 14.42 -2.52 -5.17
CA ASP A 90 15.53 -2.05 -4.37
C ASP A 90 15.60 -0.52 -4.46
N PRO A 91 15.66 0.21 -3.33
CA PRO A 91 15.72 1.67 -3.35
C PRO A 91 17.05 2.19 -3.94
N ASP A 92 18.09 1.36 -3.96
CA ASP A 92 19.35 1.61 -4.65
C ASP A 92 19.26 0.93 -6.02
N GLY A 93 18.85 1.68 -7.04
CA GLY A 93 18.83 1.18 -8.41
C GLY A 93 20.23 0.79 -8.86
N GLY A 94 20.64 -0.45 -8.57
CA GLY A 94 21.74 -1.12 -9.24
C GLY A 94 21.35 -1.32 -10.70
N LEU A 95 21.65 -0.31 -11.52
CA LEU A 95 21.91 -0.51 -12.94
C LEU A 95 23.14 -1.42 -13.02
N GLU A 96 22.91 -2.73 -13.15
CA GLU A 96 23.88 -3.61 -13.82
C GLU A 96 23.60 -3.63 -15.33
#